data_AF-A0A660U6M6-F1
#
_entry.id   AF-A0A660U6M6-F1
#
_cell.length_a   1.000
_cell.length_b   1.000
_cell.length_c   1.000
_cell.angle_alpha   90.00
_cell.angle_beta   90.00
_cell.angle_gamma   90.00
#
_symmetry.space_group_name_H-M   'P 1'
#
loop_
_entity.id
_entity.type
_entity.pdbx_description
1 polymer ?
#
loop_
_entity_poly.entity_id
_entity_poly.type
_entity_poly.pdbx_seq_one_letter_code
_entity_poly.pdbx_strand_id
1 'polypeptide(L)'
;DDVILHEAPIYGLREDEDPWKGTVRRLQPEEFGSYTEARFRDEALFYFELEKGYFLEMYRFLREELGVRALIVGTNHNYGLPSLWAQSFMDLMDCHAYWQHPRFPHQPWSRTDWFIENTPMLDEPRESTIARLCRSSVLGKPFTVSEYNHPFPNEYGCEAPLTIAAYAALQDWDAVYFYTFIHRWGERELSGNVVTGYFDICNDVVKLCQMPAAAVLFLTGAVRPAERLVTVSYSVERVFDSLKERRYGVQFFTEGELSPLLPLVHRFRVERFDAERTTRADEIDFREPEGEIVSDTGELIWEARGERTGILRINTPRVQAAIGWLGGRRIELRDVAIEVETPFCAVSVASMDGKPIAESDRLLIVAAARCANTGMVWNEERTSISDRWGGPPILIEPVEGEICLRRAADAPPFRFHALDGNGLPKGDPMRVEAWTQSSRTIYVLRIGREYGTVWYAGLSVR
;
A
#
# COMPACT_ATOMS: atom_id res chain seq x y z
N ASP A 1 -0.46 -46.03 30.88
CA ASP A 1 -0.92 -44.64 31.10
C ASP A 1 -1.88 -44.27 30.00
N ASP A 2 -3.15 -44.64 30.21
CA ASP A 2 -4.22 -44.51 29.23
C ASP A 2 -4.84 -43.11 29.34
N VAL A 3 -4.50 -42.23 28.40
CA VAL A 3 -5.25 -40.99 28.20
C VAL A 3 -6.50 -41.32 27.40
N ILE A 4 -7.66 -41.26 28.05
CA ILE A 4 -8.97 -41.36 27.39
C ILE A 4 -9.37 -39.93 26.99
N LEU A 5 -9.42 -39.67 25.69
CA LEU A 5 -9.96 -38.43 25.14
C LEU A 5 -11.48 -38.54 25.05
N HIS A 6 -12.19 -37.64 25.72
CA HIS A 6 -13.64 -37.45 25.52
C HIS A 6 -13.86 -36.30 24.54
N GLU A 7 -14.87 -36.42 23.68
CA GLU A 7 -15.35 -35.26 22.93
C GLU A 7 -15.82 -34.18 23.91
N ALA A 8 -15.35 -32.95 23.70
CA ALA A 8 -15.81 -31.83 24.50
C ALA A 8 -17.33 -31.65 24.29
N PRO A 9 -18.11 -31.42 25.36
CA PRO A 9 -19.54 -31.18 25.22
C PRO A 9 -19.80 -29.92 24.39
N ILE A 10 -20.71 -30.04 23.42
CA ILE A 10 -21.20 -28.92 22.59
C ILE A 10 -22.50 -28.40 23.19
N TYR A 11 -22.58 -27.10 23.45
CA TYR A 11 -23.71 -26.47 24.12
C TYR A 11 -24.58 -25.65 23.16
N GLY A 12 -25.91 -25.71 23.33
CA GLY A 12 -26.86 -24.77 22.73
C GLY A 12 -26.99 -23.53 23.61
N LEU A 13 -28.18 -23.31 24.19
CA LEU A 13 -28.35 -22.42 25.34
C LEU A 13 -27.96 -23.16 26.63
N ARG A 14 -27.30 -22.45 27.55
CA ARG A 14 -27.12 -22.92 28.93
C ARG A 14 -28.43 -22.83 29.71
N GLU A 15 -28.51 -23.54 30.84
CA GLU A 15 -29.71 -23.55 31.69
C GLU A 15 -30.09 -22.16 32.23
N ASP A 16 -29.12 -21.26 32.35
CA ASP A 16 -29.28 -19.87 32.80
C ASP A 16 -29.53 -18.87 31.65
N GLU A 17 -29.49 -19.32 30.39
CA GLU A 17 -29.70 -18.47 29.20
C GLU A 17 -31.13 -18.57 28.67
N ASP A 18 -31.82 -17.42 28.60
CA ASP A 18 -33.18 -17.28 28.10
C ASP A 18 -33.28 -16.03 27.19
N PRO A 19 -33.51 -16.19 25.87
CA PRO A 19 -33.58 -15.06 24.94
C PRO A 19 -34.75 -14.13 25.24
N TRP A 20 -35.85 -14.64 25.82
CA TRP A 20 -37.02 -13.81 26.17
C TRP A 20 -36.78 -12.95 27.41
N LYS A 21 -35.79 -13.31 28.23
CA LYS A 21 -35.37 -12.54 29.41
C LYS A 21 -34.10 -11.74 29.18
N GLY A 22 -33.48 -11.86 27.99
CA GLY A 22 -32.21 -11.19 27.68
C GLY A 22 -31.03 -11.67 28.53
N THR A 23 -31.06 -12.92 29.02
CA THR A 23 -29.95 -13.48 29.83
C THR A 23 -28.92 -14.24 29.01
N VAL A 24 -29.12 -14.34 27.70
CA VAL A 24 -28.17 -14.96 26.76
C VAL A 24 -26.88 -14.16 26.76
N ARG A 25 -25.75 -14.80 27.13
CA ARG A 25 -24.46 -14.11 27.23
C ARG A 25 -23.75 -14.08 25.89
N ARG A 26 -22.79 -13.18 25.73
CA ARG A 26 -21.90 -13.19 24.56
C ARG A 26 -20.85 -14.28 24.71
N LEU A 27 -20.56 -14.98 23.62
CA LEU A 27 -19.48 -15.95 23.52
C LEU A 27 -18.13 -15.22 23.47
N GLN A 28 -17.14 -15.74 24.20
CA GLN A 28 -15.73 -15.36 24.01
C GLN A 28 -15.10 -16.18 22.88
N PRO A 29 -14.05 -15.68 22.21
CA PRO A 29 -13.38 -16.40 21.13
C PRO A 29 -12.95 -17.84 21.48
N GLU A 30 -12.50 -18.05 22.72
CA GLU A 30 -12.06 -19.37 23.22
C GLU A 30 -13.23 -20.36 23.35
N GLU A 31 -14.46 -19.86 23.37
CA GLU A 31 -15.68 -20.64 23.55
C GLU A 31 -16.34 -21.03 22.23
N PHE A 32 -15.95 -20.45 21.09
CA PHE A 32 -16.60 -20.67 19.80
C PHE A 32 -16.67 -22.15 19.39
N GLY A 33 -15.70 -22.96 19.78
CA GLY A 33 -15.68 -24.41 19.53
C GLY A 33 -16.51 -25.25 20.51
N SER A 34 -17.00 -24.66 21.59
CA SER A 34 -17.79 -25.36 22.62
C SER A 34 -19.30 -25.19 22.44
N TYR A 35 -19.76 -24.45 21.44
CA TYR A 35 -21.18 -24.18 21.20
C TYR A 35 -21.63 -24.65 19.82
N THR A 36 -22.93 -24.94 19.69
CA THR A 36 -23.54 -25.33 18.41
C THR A 36 -23.35 -24.25 17.34
N GLU A 37 -23.26 -24.65 16.06
CA GLU A 37 -23.16 -23.69 14.95
C GLU A 37 -24.32 -22.69 14.94
N ALA A 38 -25.54 -23.14 15.26
CA ALA A 38 -26.71 -22.27 15.35
C ALA A 38 -26.51 -21.19 16.41
N ARG A 39 -26.10 -21.55 17.64
CA ARG A 39 -25.86 -20.59 18.72
C ARG A 39 -24.79 -19.56 18.38
N PHE A 40 -23.72 -19.99 17.70
CA PHE A 40 -22.65 -19.11 17.26
C PHE A 40 -23.12 -18.17 16.14
N ARG A 41 -23.78 -18.71 15.10
CA ARG A 41 -24.26 -17.92 13.96
C ARG A 41 -25.36 -16.93 14.36
N ASP A 42 -26.21 -17.26 15.34
CA ASP A 42 -27.18 -16.31 15.92
C ASP A 42 -26.48 -15.11 16.57
N GLU A 43 -25.36 -15.33 17.25
CA GLU A 43 -24.58 -14.24 17.85
C GLU A 43 -23.84 -13.41 16.80
N ALA A 44 -23.30 -14.05 15.76
CA ALA A 44 -22.71 -13.35 14.62
C ALA A 44 -23.75 -12.49 13.87
N LEU A 45 -24.96 -13.03 13.67
CA LEU A 45 -26.09 -12.31 13.10
C LEU A 45 -26.47 -11.10 13.95
N PHE A 46 -26.52 -11.26 15.27
CA PHE A 46 -26.75 -10.15 16.20
C PHE A 46 -25.71 -9.03 16.03
N TYR A 47 -24.42 -9.35 15.95
CA TYR A 47 -23.38 -8.33 15.72
C TYR A 47 -23.52 -7.65 14.35
N PHE A 48 -23.79 -8.41 13.30
CA PHE A 48 -24.02 -7.87 11.96
C PHE A 48 -25.22 -6.91 11.92
N GLU A 49 -26.39 -7.32 12.42
CA GLU A 49 -27.59 -6.47 12.40
C GLU A 49 -27.44 -5.24 13.31
N LEU A 50 -26.70 -5.35 14.42
CA LEU A 50 -26.39 -4.21 15.28
C LEU A 50 -25.54 -3.15 14.54
N GLU A 51 -24.46 -3.58 13.89
CA GLU A 51 -23.56 -2.68 13.15
C GLU A 51 -24.23 -2.10 11.90
N LYS A 52 -24.90 -2.95 11.10
CA LYS A 52 -25.69 -2.52 9.94
C LYS A 52 -26.80 -1.54 10.35
N GLY A 53 -27.50 -1.81 11.45
CA GLY A 53 -28.54 -0.94 11.99
C GLY A 53 -27.97 0.43 12.36
N TYR A 54 -26.85 0.46 13.09
CA TYR A 54 -26.15 1.70 13.44
C TYR A 54 -25.76 2.52 12.21
N PHE A 55 -25.15 1.88 11.20
CA PHE A 55 -24.77 2.57 9.97
C PHE A 55 -25.98 3.10 9.19
N LEU A 56 -27.04 2.30 9.05
CA LEU A 56 -28.25 2.73 8.32
C LEU A 56 -29.00 3.85 9.04
N GLU A 57 -29.03 3.84 10.37
CA GLU A 57 -29.62 4.92 11.17
C GLU A 57 -28.88 6.24 10.92
N MET A 58 -27.55 6.24 11.06
CA MET A 58 -26.72 7.41 10.78
C MET A 58 -26.83 7.86 9.32
N TYR A 59 -26.83 6.91 8.38
CA TYR A 59 -26.96 7.20 6.96
C TYR A 59 -28.27 7.91 6.64
N ARG A 60 -29.41 7.40 7.14
CA ARG A 60 -30.74 8.01 6.93
C ARG A 60 -30.82 9.39 7.56
N PHE A 61 -30.33 9.54 8.79
CA PHE A 61 -30.29 10.85 9.44
C PHE A 61 -29.49 11.88 8.60
N LEU A 62 -28.29 11.52 8.16
CA LEU A 62 -27.44 12.40 7.34
C LEU A 62 -28.08 12.69 5.96
N ARG A 63 -28.63 11.69 5.28
CA ARG A 63 -29.18 11.81 3.93
C ARG A 63 -30.57 12.45 3.88
N GLU A 64 -31.49 11.92 4.66
CA GLU A 64 -32.92 12.20 4.54
C GLU A 64 -33.33 13.41 5.39
N GLU A 65 -32.77 13.55 6.60
CA GLU A 65 -33.11 14.66 7.50
C GLU A 65 -32.21 15.88 7.29
N LEU A 66 -30.88 15.69 7.23
CA LEU A 66 -29.94 16.80 7.06
C LEU A 66 -29.63 17.16 5.60
N GLY A 67 -30.00 16.30 4.64
CA GLY A 67 -29.79 16.56 3.21
C GLY A 67 -28.31 16.56 2.77
N VAL A 68 -27.44 15.86 3.49
CA VAL A 68 -26.02 15.71 3.14
C VAL A 68 -25.88 15.14 1.74
N ARG A 69 -24.99 15.71 0.92
CA ARG A 69 -24.70 15.25 -0.47
C ARG A 69 -23.34 14.60 -0.65
N ALA A 70 -22.41 14.75 0.31
CA ALA A 70 -21.12 14.08 0.30
C ALA A 70 -21.30 12.55 0.43
N LEU A 71 -20.42 11.74 -0.15
CA LEU A 71 -20.48 10.28 0.03
C LEU A 71 -20.28 9.90 1.51
N ILE A 72 -20.98 8.87 1.96
CA ILE A 72 -20.95 8.38 3.34
C ILE A 72 -20.30 7.00 3.37
N VAL A 73 -19.39 6.81 4.32
CA VAL A 73 -18.74 5.54 4.62
C VAL A 73 -19.02 5.16 6.07
N GLY A 74 -19.08 3.86 6.36
CA GLY A 74 -19.42 3.35 7.70
C GLY A 74 -18.21 3.37 8.64
N THR A 75 -17.13 2.70 8.24
CA THR A 75 -15.85 2.68 8.95
C THR A 75 -14.71 2.51 7.95
N ASN A 76 -13.48 2.39 8.45
CA ASN A 76 -12.25 2.51 7.66
C ASN A 76 -11.34 1.27 7.74
N HIS A 77 -11.87 0.15 8.23
CA HIS A 77 -11.10 -1.07 8.44
C HIS A 77 -11.89 -2.33 8.10
N ASN A 78 -11.15 -3.37 7.72
CA ASN A 78 -11.70 -4.71 7.54
C ASN A 78 -11.72 -5.46 8.88
N TYR A 79 -12.83 -5.36 9.61
CA TYR A 79 -13.02 -6.08 10.88
C TYR A 79 -13.55 -7.52 10.71
N GLY A 80 -13.58 -8.04 9.49
CA GLY A 80 -14.12 -9.35 9.12
C GLY A 80 -15.31 -9.24 8.18
N LEU A 81 -15.72 -10.37 7.57
CA LEU A 81 -16.78 -10.39 6.57
C LEU A 81 -18.12 -9.80 7.04
N PRO A 82 -18.59 -10.01 8.29
CA PRO A 82 -19.85 -9.42 8.74
C PRO A 82 -19.80 -7.88 8.75
N SER A 83 -18.68 -7.30 9.22
CA SER A 83 -18.51 -5.84 9.22
C SER A 83 -18.33 -5.30 7.80
N LEU A 84 -17.61 -6.02 6.93
CA LEU A 84 -17.50 -5.66 5.53
C LEU A 84 -18.87 -5.67 4.82
N TRP A 85 -19.73 -6.64 5.15
CA TRP A 85 -21.10 -6.69 4.65
C TRP A 85 -21.93 -5.50 5.17
N ALA A 86 -21.86 -5.18 6.47
CA ALA A 86 -22.56 -4.03 7.04
C ALA A 86 -22.11 -2.71 6.37
N GLN A 87 -20.81 -2.56 6.10
CA GLN A 87 -20.24 -1.40 5.39
C GLN A 87 -20.71 -1.31 3.94
N SER A 88 -21.00 -2.43 3.27
CA SER A 88 -21.44 -2.46 1.86
C SER A 88 -22.78 -1.76 1.59
N PHE A 89 -23.55 -1.47 2.64
CA PHE A 89 -24.79 -0.69 2.57
C PHE A 89 -24.54 0.82 2.45
N MET A 90 -23.31 1.30 2.66
CA MET A 90 -22.93 2.71 2.55
C MET A 90 -22.60 3.09 1.09
N ASP A 91 -22.23 4.34 0.80
CA ASP A 91 -22.04 4.77 -0.59
C ASP A 91 -20.73 4.26 -1.22
N LEU A 92 -19.69 4.09 -0.40
CA LEU A 92 -18.38 3.59 -0.79
C LEU A 92 -17.80 2.66 0.27
N MET A 93 -16.78 1.91 -0.13
CA MET A 93 -15.94 1.10 0.75
C MET A 93 -14.66 1.85 1.07
N ASP A 94 -14.14 1.72 2.29
CA ASP A 94 -12.84 2.27 2.69
C ASP A 94 -12.04 1.25 3.50
N CYS A 95 -10.71 1.27 3.35
CA CYS A 95 -9.84 0.47 4.21
C CYS A 95 -8.47 1.11 4.38
N HIS A 96 -7.94 1.04 5.58
CA HIS A 96 -6.60 1.50 5.90
C HIS A 96 -5.58 0.37 5.87
N ALA A 97 -4.35 0.69 5.50
CA ALA A 97 -3.23 -0.23 5.66
C ALA A 97 -1.91 0.48 5.95
N TYR A 98 -1.15 -0.11 6.86
CA TYR A 98 0.18 0.36 7.21
C TYR A 98 1.15 -0.82 7.07
N TRP A 99 2.22 -0.63 6.30
CA TRP A 99 3.32 -1.58 6.36
C TRP A 99 4.09 -1.32 7.65
N GLN A 100 4.00 -2.27 8.59
CA GLN A 100 4.61 -2.21 9.91
C GLN A 100 4.23 -0.96 10.71
N HIS A 101 2.93 -0.84 11.03
CA HIS A 101 2.45 0.12 12.03
C HIS A 101 3.23 -0.05 13.36
N PRO A 102 3.66 1.04 14.04
CA PRO A 102 4.29 0.96 15.35
C PRO A 102 3.44 0.15 16.33
N ARG A 103 4.07 -0.82 17.01
CA ARG A 103 3.43 -1.61 18.07
C ARG A 103 3.86 -1.05 19.42
N PHE A 104 2.91 -0.98 20.35
CA PHE A 104 3.10 -0.40 21.68
C PHE A 104 2.86 -1.47 22.76
N PRO A 105 3.90 -2.19 23.21
CA PRO A 105 3.71 -3.43 23.97
C PRO A 105 3.11 -3.22 25.37
N HIS A 106 3.42 -2.12 26.07
CA HIS A 106 2.92 -1.89 27.43
C HIS A 106 1.94 -0.72 27.56
N GLN A 107 2.11 0.36 26.78
CA GLN A 107 1.24 1.53 26.84
C GLN A 107 0.85 2.00 25.43
N PRO A 108 -0.45 2.05 25.08
CA PRO A 108 -0.91 2.57 23.80
C PRO A 108 -0.31 3.96 23.51
N TRP A 109 0.25 4.11 22.31
CA TRP A 109 0.84 5.37 21.83
C TRP A 109 2.02 5.90 22.66
N SER A 110 2.72 5.02 23.40
CA SER A 110 3.94 5.41 24.10
C SER A 110 4.99 6.01 23.16
N ARG A 111 5.61 7.10 23.59
CA ARG A 111 6.69 7.76 22.83
C ARG A 111 8.05 7.09 23.01
N THR A 112 8.19 6.22 24.01
CA THR A 112 9.45 5.58 24.39
C THR A 112 9.40 4.06 24.30
N ASP A 113 8.20 3.47 24.37
CA ASP A 113 7.98 2.02 24.36
C ASP A 113 7.16 1.63 23.13
N TRP A 114 7.87 1.48 22.03
CA TRP A 114 7.30 1.10 20.75
C TRP A 114 8.35 0.44 19.87
N PHE A 115 7.92 -0.36 18.90
CA PHE A 115 8.81 -0.94 17.90
C PHE A 115 8.10 -1.17 16.57
N ILE A 116 8.89 -1.32 15.52
CA ILE A 116 8.52 -1.84 14.20
C ILE A 116 9.44 -3.03 13.88
N GLU A 117 9.02 -3.89 12.96
CA GLU A 117 9.86 -5.00 12.49
C GLU A 117 11.00 -4.50 11.56
N ASN A 118 10.80 -3.35 10.91
CA ASN A 118 11.76 -2.66 10.04
C ASN A 118 12.27 -3.56 8.90
N THR A 119 11.35 -4.10 8.11
CA THR A 119 11.63 -4.90 6.89
C THR A 119 10.93 -4.26 5.67
N PRO A 120 11.45 -4.46 4.44
CA PRO A 120 10.79 -3.99 3.24
C PRO A 120 9.60 -4.88 2.88
N MET A 121 8.47 -4.26 2.53
CA MET A 121 7.30 -4.94 1.97
C MET A 121 7.66 -5.66 0.68
N LEU A 122 8.58 -5.10 -0.11
CA LEU A 122 9.00 -5.69 -1.38
C LEU A 122 9.61 -7.10 -1.25
N ASP A 123 10.13 -7.49 -0.08
CA ASP A 123 10.59 -8.87 0.17
C ASP A 123 9.43 -9.82 0.51
N GLU A 124 8.24 -9.31 0.81
CA GLU A 124 7.09 -10.05 1.33
C GLU A 124 5.78 -9.83 0.52
N PRO A 125 5.76 -10.11 -0.81
CA PRO A 125 4.58 -9.83 -1.65
C PRO A 125 3.31 -10.56 -1.16
N ARG A 126 3.45 -11.73 -0.53
CA ARG A 126 2.34 -12.52 0.02
C ARG A 126 1.65 -11.84 1.20
N GLU A 127 2.36 -10.97 1.92
CA GLU A 127 1.84 -10.23 3.07
C GLU A 127 1.58 -8.76 2.75
N SER A 128 1.76 -8.36 1.49
CA SER A 128 1.67 -6.97 1.05
C SER A 128 0.40 -6.27 1.49
N THR A 129 0.52 -4.98 1.77
CA THR A 129 -0.64 -4.13 2.07
C THR A 129 -1.66 -4.13 0.91
N ILE A 130 -1.22 -4.31 -0.34
CA ILE A 130 -2.09 -4.43 -1.51
C ILE A 130 -3.04 -5.61 -1.39
N ALA A 131 -2.49 -6.80 -1.09
CA ALA A 131 -3.28 -8.01 -0.90
C ALA A 131 -4.21 -7.88 0.31
N ARG A 132 -3.81 -7.16 1.37
CA ARG A 132 -4.67 -6.88 2.52
C ARG A 132 -5.84 -5.95 2.18
N LEU A 133 -5.57 -4.86 1.47
CA LEU A 133 -6.53 -3.80 1.12
C LEU A 133 -7.59 -4.28 0.13
N CYS A 134 -7.19 -5.03 -0.91
CA CYS A 134 -8.11 -5.42 -1.99
C CYS A 134 -9.36 -6.18 -1.49
N ARG A 135 -9.24 -6.88 -0.36
CA ARG A 135 -10.30 -7.67 0.28
C ARG A 135 -11.47 -6.84 0.76
N SER A 136 -11.30 -5.54 0.91
CA SER A 136 -12.34 -4.61 1.32
C SER A 136 -13.09 -3.99 0.13
N SER A 137 -12.68 -4.28 -1.10
CA SER A 137 -13.28 -3.72 -2.30
C SER A 137 -14.50 -4.55 -2.73
N VAL A 138 -15.68 -3.92 -2.73
CA VAL A 138 -16.97 -4.56 -3.08
C VAL A 138 -17.37 -4.19 -4.50
N LEU A 139 -17.86 -5.16 -5.27
CA LEU A 139 -18.28 -4.96 -6.65
C LEU A 139 -19.38 -3.89 -6.74
N GLY A 140 -19.20 -2.93 -7.66
CA GLY A 140 -20.17 -1.85 -7.87
C GLY A 140 -20.10 -0.72 -6.83
N LYS A 141 -19.13 -0.74 -5.91
CA LYS A 141 -18.88 0.34 -4.96
C LYS A 141 -17.52 0.99 -5.25
N PRO A 142 -17.42 2.33 -5.16
CA PRO A 142 -16.12 2.98 -5.10
C PRO A 142 -15.32 2.43 -3.91
N PHE A 143 -14.01 2.28 -4.06
CA PHE A 143 -13.12 1.88 -2.98
C PHE A 143 -12.03 2.93 -2.75
N THR A 144 -11.94 3.39 -1.51
CA THR A 144 -10.93 4.34 -1.09
C THR A 144 -9.97 3.73 -0.08
N VAL A 145 -8.76 4.25 -0.06
CA VAL A 145 -7.76 4.00 0.97
C VAL A 145 -7.50 5.33 1.65
N SER A 146 -8.37 5.72 2.58
CA SER A 146 -8.30 7.03 3.24
C SER A 146 -7.12 7.19 4.21
N GLU A 147 -6.42 6.10 4.53
CA GLU A 147 -5.12 6.13 5.19
C GLU A 147 -4.19 5.01 4.68
N TYR A 148 -3.01 5.42 4.20
CA TYR A 148 -1.91 4.53 3.85
C TYR A 148 -0.56 5.10 4.29
N ASN A 149 0.31 4.28 4.88
CA ASN A 149 1.72 4.68 5.10
C ASN A 149 2.64 3.49 5.35
N HIS A 150 3.94 3.73 5.17
CA HIS A 150 5.04 2.93 5.72
C HIS A 150 5.72 3.80 6.78
N PRO A 151 5.28 3.77 8.05
CA PRO A 151 5.58 4.82 9.01
C PRO A 151 7.08 5.05 9.24
N PHE A 152 7.49 6.32 9.35
CA PHE A 152 8.82 6.70 9.83
C PHE A 152 9.03 6.12 11.25
N PRO A 153 10.22 5.61 11.60
CA PRO A 153 11.48 5.65 10.86
C PRO A 153 11.78 4.42 9.98
N ASN A 154 10.78 3.68 9.48
CA ASN A 154 11.03 2.50 8.62
C ASN A 154 12.03 2.83 7.49
N GLU A 155 13.15 2.11 7.45
CA GLU A 155 14.26 2.38 6.52
C GLU A 155 13.91 2.10 5.05
N TYR A 156 12.82 1.40 4.81
CA TYR A 156 12.33 1.01 3.49
C TYR A 156 11.16 1.87 3.03
N GLY A 157 10.77 2.90 3.81
CA GLY A 157 9.59 3.72 3.55
C GLY A 157 9.57 4.45 2.19
N CYS A 158 10.70 4.53 1.47
CA CYS A 158 10.73 5.02 0.09
C CYS A 158 9.96 4.11 -0.89
N GLU A 159 9.70 2.85 -0.55
CA GLU A 159 8.93 1.95 -1.41
C GLU A 159 7.42 2.29 -1.46
N ALA A 160 6.93 3.08 -0.50
CA ALA A 160 5.49 3.28 -0.30
C ALA A 160 4.77 4.04 -1.45
N PRO A 161 5.21 5.24 -1.88
CA PRO A 161 4.41 6.12 -2.75
C PRO A 161 4.12 5.54 -4.13
N LEU A 162 5.15 5.06 -4.81
CA LEU A 162 5.00 4.53 -6.15
C LEU A 162 4.31 3.16 -6.14
N THR A 163 4.60 2.31 -5.15
CA THR A 163 3.97 0.98 -5.04
C THR A 163 2.47 1.08 -4.86
N ILE A 164 1.98 1.89 -3.90
CA ILE A 164 0.53 2.01 -3.68
C ILE A 164 -0.16 2.69 -4.86
N ALA A 165 0.45 3.72 -5.46
CA ALA A 165 -0.15 4.40 -6.62
C ALA A 165 -0.28 3.46 -7.83
N ALA A 166 0.75 2.66 -8.10
CA ALA A 166 0.74 1.68 -9.19
C ALA A 166 -0.31 0.59 -8.98
N TYR A 167 -0.35 -0.01 -7.79
CA TYR A 167 -1.29 -1.09 -7.51
C TYR A 167 -2.73 -0.62 -7.30
N ALA A 168 -2.95 0.60 -6.77
CA ALA A 168 -4.28 1.18 -6.72
C ALA A 168 -4.83 1.45 -8.13
N ALA A 169 -3.99 1.90 -9.07
CA ALA A 169 -4.38 2.05 -10.46
C ALA A 169 -4.65 0.70 -11.14
N LEU A 170 -3.78 -0.30 -10.93
CA LEU A 170 -4.01 -1.68 -11.41
C LEU A 170 -5.33 -2.24 -10.87
N GLN A 171 -5.59 -2.01 -9.57
CA GLN A 171 -6.78 -2.50 -8.89
C GLN A 171 -8.04 -1.69 -9.21
N ASP A 172 -7.94 -0.57 -9.93
CA ASP A 172 -9.05 0.34 -10.24
C ASP A 172 -9.73 0.86 -8.96
N TRP A 173 -8.91 1.36 -8.02
CA TRP A 173 -9.38 2.01 -6.80
C TRP A 173 -9.61 3.51 -7.03
N ASP A 174 -10.55 4.10 -6.30
CA ASP A 174 -11.06 5.44 -6.57
C ASP A 174 -10.27 6.55 -5.86
N ALA A 175 -9.64 6.24 -4.72
CA ALA A 175 -8.76 7.19 -4.03
C ALA A 175 -7.74 6.51 -3.11
N VAL A 176 -6.57 7.13 -2.97
CA VAL A 176 -5.54 6.77 -2.00
C VAL A 176 -5.02 8.03 -1.33
N TYR A 177 -4.97 8.02 -0.01
CA TYR A 177 -4.52 9.13 0.81
C TYR A 177 -3.37 8.67 1.69
N PHE A 178 -2.24 9.36 1.61
CA PHE A 178 -1.14 9.14 2.54
C PHE A 178 -1.50 9.71 3.90
N TYR A 179 -1.56 8.84 4.92
CA TYR A 179 -1.73 9.28 6.29
C TYR A 179 -0.35 9.52 6.91
N THR A 180 0.04 10.76 7.18
CA THR A 180 -0.73 12.00 7.02
C THR A 180 0.19 13.10 6.52
N PHE A 181 -0.37 14.20 6.02
CA PHE A 181 0.47 15.35 5.69
C PHE A 181 1.19 15.86 6.95
N ILE A 182 0.45 16.18 8.02
CA ILE A 182 1.01 16.65 9.29
C ILE A 182 0.00 16.51 10.44
N HIS A 183 0.41 15.99 11.60
CA HIS A 183 -0.44 15.90 12.80
C HIS A 183 -0.51 17.20 13.59
N ARG A 184 0.53 18.02 13.55
CA ARG A 184 0.68 19.22 14.39
C ARG A 184 1.13 20.41 13.56
N TRP A 185 0.43 21.52 13.72
CA TRP A 185 0.73 22.76 13.02
C TRP A 185 1.59 23.68 13.91
N GLY A 186 2.90 23.46 13.92
CA GLY A 186 3.89 24.23 14.68
C GLY A 186 5.08 24.63 13.82
N GLU A 187 5.85 25.63 14.26
CA GLU A 187 7.03 26.13 13.55
C GLU A 187 8.06 25.02 13.27
N ARG A 188 8.24 24.11 14.23
CA ARG A 188 9.15 22.98 14.09
C ARG A 188 8.67 21.99 13.04
N GLU A 189 7.41 21.57 13.11
CA GLU A 189 6.82 20.59 12.19
C GLU A 189 6.65 21.14 10.76
N LEU A 190 6.49 22.45 10.60
CA LEU A 190 6.41 23.12 9.30
C LEU A 190 7.77 23.59 8.76
N SER A 191 8.86 23.32 9.47
CA SER A 191 10.19 23.83 9.11
C SER A 191 10.77 23.26 7.82
N GLY A 192 10.24 22.15 7.31
CA GLY A 192 10.82 21.42 6.18
C GLY A 192 12.12 20.68 6.52
N ASN A 193 12.52 20.63 7.80
CA ASN A 193 13.89 20.27 8.18
C ASN A 193 14.01 19.28 9.35
N VAL A 194 12.90 18.69 9.82
CA VAL A 194 12.89 17.63 10.85
C VAL A 194 11.60 16.80 10.77
N VAL A 195 11.71 15.47 10.85
CA VAL A 195 10.55 14.57 10.99
C VAL A 195 10.22 14.40 12.48
N THR A 196 8.95 14.58 12.85
CA THR A 196 8.53 14.72 14.27
C THR A 196 7.52 13.67 14.73
N GLY A 197 7.04 12.84 13.82
CA GLY A 197 6.04 11.81 14.09
C GLY A 197 6.19 10.62 13.15
N TYR A 198 5.51 9.53 13.47
CA TYR A 198 5.59 8.29 12.71
C TYR A 198 4.98 8.42 11.31
N PHE A 199 3.95 9.25 11.16
CA PHE A 199 3.09 9.24 9.98
C PHE A 199 3.22 10.49 9.12
N ASP A 200 3.84 11.57 9.63
CA ASP A 200 3.87 12.86 8.95
C ASP A 200 4.77 12.80 7.72
N ILE A 201 4.19 13.00 6.52
CA ILE A 201 4.94 12.98 5.26
C ILE A 201 5.48 14.36 4.85
N CYS A 202 5.02 15.45 5.46
CA CYS A 202 5.43 16.81 5.08
C CYS A 202 6.96 17.03 5.11
N ASN A 203 7.67 16.35 6.01
CA ASN A 203 9.12 16.39 6.11
C ASN A 203 9.78 15.04 5.81
N ASP A 204 9.01 14.00 5.48
CA ASP A 204 9.55 12.71 5.01
C ASP A 204 9.93 12.87 3.53
N VAL A 205 11.15 13.37 3.31
CA VAL A 205 11.65 13.75 1.99
C VAL A 205 11.57 12.58 1.01
N VAL A 206 11.83 11.35 1.47
CA VAL A 206 11.85 10.18 0.60
C VAL A 206 10.46 9.80 0.09
N LYS A 207 9.39 10.16 0.82
CA LYS A 207 8.01 9.99 0.34
C LYS A 207 7.53 11.20 -0.45
N LEU A 208 7.72 12.41 0.08
CA LEU A 208 7.15 13.62 -0.50
C LEU A 208 7.67 13.90 -1.92
N CYS A 209 8.97 13.69 -2.17
CA CYS A 209 9.55 13.92 -3.49
C CYS A 209 9.01 12.97 -4.58
N GLN A 210 8.50 11.79 -4.19
CA GLN A 210 7.92 10.81 -5.10
C GLN A 210 6.44 11.08 -5.40
N MET A 211 5.76 11.93 -4.60
CA MET A 211 4.32 12.21 -4.76
C MET A 211 3.92 12.72 -6.16
N PRO A 212 4.69 13.58 -6.85
CA PRO A 212 4.34 13.98 -8.20
C PRO A 212 4.36 12.81 -9.20
N ALA A 213 5.34 11.90 -9.11
CA ALA A 213 5.41 10.72 -9.96
C ALA A 213 4.29 9.71 -9.63
N ALA A 214 4.00 9.51 -8.33
CA ALA A 214 2.87 8.71 -7.87
C ALA A 214 1.52 9.29 -8.33
N ALA A 215 1.37 10.61 -8.32
CA ALA A 215 0.18 11.29 -8.83
C ALA A 215 0.02 11.10 -10.33
N VAL A 216 1.10 11.16 -11.12
CA VAL A 216 1.04 10.83 -12.56
C VAL A 216 0.60 9.39 -12.77
N LEU A 217 1.14 8.43 -12.01
CA LEU A 217 0.75 7.02 -12.09
C LEU A 217 -0.76 6.84 -11.91
N PHE A 218 -1.28 7.33 -10.79
CA PHE A 218 -2.65 7.08 -10.35
C PHE A 218 -3.67 7.99 -11.06
N LEU A 219 -3.50 9.31 -10.97
CA LEU A 219 -4.53 10.27 -11.42
C LEU A 219 -4.68 10.33 -12.95
N THR A 220 -3.70 9.83 -13.70
CA THR A 220 -3.74 9.85 -15.17
C THR A 220 -3.98 8.49 -15.80
N GLY A 221 -4.17 7.44 -14.98
CA GLY A 221 -4.30 6.07 -15.45
C GLY A 221 -3.08 5.61 -16.23
N ALA A 222 -1.87 6.02 -15.82
CA ALA A 222 -0.66 5.64 -16.54
C ALA A 222 -0.38 4.14 -16.43
N VAL A 223 -0.71 3.55 -15.27
CA VAL A 223 -0.91 2.11 -15.14
C VAL A 223 -2.36 1.81 -15.47
N ARG A 224 -2.59 0.86 -16.38
CA ARG A 224 -3.95 0.44 -16.73
C ARG A 224 -4.53 -0.45 -15.62
N PRO A 225 -5.86 -0.38 -15.37
CA PRO A 225 -6.56 -1.42 -14.64
C PRO A 225 -6.25 -2.82 -15.18
N ALA A 226 -6.17 -3.81 -14.30
CA ALA A 226 -5.93 -5.18 -14.72
C ALA A 226 -7.02 -5.67 -15.68
N GLU A 227 -6.63 -6.45 -16.68
CA GLU A 227 -7.52 -6.92 -17.74
C GLU A 227 -8.61 -7.83 -17.17
N ARG A 228 -8.24 -8.71 -16.23
CA ARG A 228 -9.17 -9.62 -15.58
C ARG A 228 -9.66 -9.06 -14.25
N LEU A 229 -10.98 -9.10 -14.07
CA LEU A 229 -11.64 -8.95 -12.78
C LEU A 229 -11.98 -10.33 -12.22
N VAL A 230 -11.46 -10.62 -11.03
CA VAL A 230 -11.81 -11.80 -10.22
C VAL A 230 -12.79 -11.37 -9.15
N THR A 231 -13.94 -12.04 -9.07
CA THR A 231 -14.91 -11.85 -8.00
C THR A 231 -14.98 -13.05 -7.08
N VAL A 232 -15.26 -12.79 -5.81
CA VAL A 232 -15.61 -13.84 -4.83
C VAL A 232 -16.94 -13.52 -4.19
N SER A 233 -17.69 -14.57 -3.86
CA SER A 233 -18.96 -14.49 -3.16
C SER A 233 -18.95 -15.42 -1.95
N TYR A 234 -19.68 -15.05 -0.91
CA TYR A 234 -19.79 -15.81 0.33
C TYR A 234 -21.24 -16.19 0.59
N SER A 235 -21.47 -17.39 1.13
CA SER A 235 -22.77 -17.69 1.76
C SER A 235 -22.88 -16.99 3.11
N VAL A 236 -24.11 -16.81 3.60
CA VAL A 236 -24.37 -16.17 4.90
C VAL A 236 -23.67 -16.93 6.03
N GLU A 237 -23.71 -18.26 6.00
CA GLU A 237 -23.04 -19.12 6.97
C GLU A 237 -21.53 -18.87 6.97
N ARG A 238 -20.91 -18.76 5.79
CA ARG A 238 -19.48 -18.49 5.66
C ARG A 238 -19.09 -17.12 6.18
N VAL A 239 -19.89 -16.10 5.91
CA VAL A 239 -19.68 -14.75 6.44
C VAL A 239 -19.59 -14.79 7.95
N PHE A 240 -20.51 -15.48 8.62
CA PHE A 240 -20.50 -15.62 10.08
C PHE A 240 -19.40 -16.53 10.59
N ASP A 241 -19.17 -17.68 9.95
CA ASP A 241 -18.13 -18.64 10.35
C ASP A 241 -16.71 -18.08 10.22
N SER A 242 -16.48 -17.09 9.35
CA SER A 242 -15.20 -16.37 9.25
C SER A 242 -14.75 -15.74 10.58
N LEU A 243 -15.68 -15.45 11.50
CA LEU A 243 -15.35 -14.91 12.83
C LEU A 243 -14.60 -15.91 13.71
N LYS A 244 -14.64 -17.21 13.39
CA LYS A 244 -13.86 -18.27 14.07
C LYS A 244 -12.40 -18.28 13.62
N GLU A 245 -12.09 -17.67 12.48
CA GLU A 245 -10.77 -17.73 11.87
C GLU A 245 -9.84 -16.63 12.39
N ARG A 246 -8.53 -16.90 12.30
CA ARG A 246 -7.49 -15.95 12.72
C ARG A 246 -7.57 -14.70 11.85
N ARG A 247 -7.61 -13.52 12.47
CA ARG A 247 -7.72 -12.22 11.77
C ARG A 247 -6.40 -11.64 11.24
N TYR A 248 -5.27 -12.34 11.42
CA TYR A 248 -3.95 -11.86 10.99
C TYR A 248 -3.54 -12.51 9.66
N GLY A 249 -2.91 -11.71 8.78
CA GLY A 249 -2.47 -12.14 7.46
C GLY A 249 -3.48 -11.87 6.33
N VAL A 250 -3.14 -12.36 5.13
CA VAL A 250 -3.99 -12.28 3.93
C VAL A 250 -4.85 -13.56 3.81
N GLN A 251 -6.16 -13.38 3.87
CA GLN A 251 -7.18 -14.42 3.80
C GLN A 251 -8.37 -13.90 3.01
N PHE A 252 -8.83 -14.67 2.02
CA PHE A 252 -9.98 -14.34 1.17
C PHE A 252 -11.25 -15.11 1.56
N PHE A 253 -11.20 -15.97 2.58
CA PHE A 253 -12.35 -16.73 3.09
C PHE A 253 -13.13 -17.56 2.04
N THR A 254 -12.51 -17.88 0.90
CA THR A 254 -13.02 -18.84 -0.09
C THR A 254 -13.05 -20.26 0.49
N GLU A 255 -13.78 -21.17 -0.17
CA GLU A 255 -13.62 -22.60 0.06
C GLU A 255 -12.29 -23.06 -0.57
N GLY A 256 -11.30 -23.38 0.26
CA GLY A 256 -9.91 -23.57 -0.16
C GLY A 256 -9.10 -22.27 -0.16
N GLU A 257 -7.78 -22.39 -0.29
CA GLU A 257 -6.87 -21.25 -0.19
C GLU A 257 -6.72 -20.54 -1.54
N LEU A 258 -7.19 -19.29 -1.60
CA LEU A 258 -6.90 -18.39 -2.72
C LEU A 258 -5.55 -17.70 -2.50
N SER A 259 -4.73 -17.68 -3.54
CA SER A 259 -3.39 -17.09 -3.47
C SER A 259 -3.41 -15.60 -3.08
N PRO A 260 -2.58 -15.17 -2.11
CA PRO A 260 -2.38 -13.75 -1.80
C PRO A 260 -1.65 -12.97 -2.90
N LEU A 261 -1.11 -13.65 -3.91
CA LEU A 261 -0.48 -13.02 -5.06
C LEU A 261 -1.48 -12.62 -6.15
N LEU A 262 -2.72 -13.14 -6.11
CA LEU A 262 -3.74 -12.83 -7.11
C LEU A 262 -3.99 -11.32 -7.29
N PRO A 263 -4.11 -10.51 -6.22
CA PRO A 263 -4.33 -9.06 -6.36
C PRO A 263 -3.12 -8.29 -6.89
N LEU A 264 -1.96 -8.95 -7.03
CA LEU A 264 -0.79 -8.36 -7.68
C LEU A 264 -0.79 -8.60 -9.20
N VAL A 265 -1.67 -9.49 -9.67
CA VAL A 265 -1.80 -9.87 -11.09
C VAL A 265 -3.10 -9.37 -11.71
N HIS A 266 -4.23 -9.56 -11.02
CA HIS A 266 -5.58 -9.29 -11.49
C HIS A 266 -6.35 -8.37 -10.53
N ARG A 267 -7.41 -7.71 -11.01
CA ARG A 267 -8.35 -6.98 -10.17
C ARG A 267 -9.14 -7.95 -9.30
N PHE A 268 -9.40 -7.57 -8.06
CA PHE A 268 -10.19 -8.37 -7.11
C PHE A 268 -11.37 -7.57 -6.56
N ARG A 269 -12.56 -8.18 -6.46
CA ARG A 269 -13.73 -7.62 -5.78
C ARG A 269 -14.50 -8.70 -5.01
N VAL A 270 -15.09 -8.33 -3.87
CA VAL A 270 -16.15 -9.10 -3.23
C VAL A 270 -17.46 -8.77 -3.94
N GLU A 271 -18.12 -9.77 -4.51
CA GLU A 271 -19.37 -9.59 -5.25
C GLU A 271 -20.60 -9.68 -4.33
N ARG A 272 -20.64 -10.70 -3.46
CA ARG A 272 -21.80 -10.95 -2.58
C ARG A 272 -21.41 -11.52 -1.23
N PHE A 273 -22.27 -11.27 -0.25
CA PHE A 273 -22.19 -11.78 1.12
C PHE A 273 -23.33 -12.76 1.46
N ASP A 274 -24.28 -12.93 0.54
CA ASP A 274 -25.52 -13.69 0.68
C ASP A 274 -25.74 -14.65 -0.51
N ALA A 275 -24.65 -15.15 -1.09
CA ALA A 275 -24.72 -16.10 -2.20
C ALA A 275 -25.21 -17.48 -1.74
N GLU A 276 -25.77 -18.26 -2.66
CA GLU A 276 -26.23 -19.64 -2.40
C GLU A 276 -25.10 -20.54 -1.85
N ARG A 277 -23.86 -20.29 -2.29
CA ARG A 277 -22.66 -20.95 -1.79
C ARG A 277 -21.47 -20.00 -1.81
N THR A 278 -20.45 -20.37 -1.06
CA THR A 278 -19.16 -19.67 -1.09
C THR A 278 -18.38 -20.05 -2.35
N THR A 279 -17.66 -19.09 -2.93
CA THR A 279 -16.74 -19.33 -4.04
C THR A 279 -15.65 -20.30 -3.63
N ARG A 280 -15.39 -21.33 -4.45
CA ARG A 280 -14.27 -22.22 -4.25
C ARG A 280 -13.03 -21.68 -4.94
N ALA A 281 -11.88 -21.77 -4.28
CA ALA A 281 -10.62 -21.29 -4.81
C ALA A 281 -10.21 -22.04 -6.10
N ASP A 282 -10.56 -23.32 -6.23
CA ASP A 282 -10.26 -24.14 -7.41
C ASP A 282 -11.13 -23.80 -8.65
N GLU A 283 -12.18 -22.99 -8.48
CA GLU A 283 -12.98 -22.44 -9.59
C GLU A 283 -12.35 -21.17 -10.16
N ILE A 284 -11.41 -20.55 -9.43
CA ILE A 284 -10.66 -19.39 -9.89
C ILE A 284 -9.42 -19.91 -10.61
N ASP A 285 -9.42 -19.80 -11.93
CA ASP A 285 -8.26 -20.14 -12.76
C ASP A 285 -7.09 -19.17 -12.52
N PHE A 286 -6.36 -19.35 -11.43
CA PHE A 286 -5.19 -18.56 -11.09
C PHE A 286 -4.04 -19.50 -10.70
N ARG A 287 -2.98 -19.46 -11.48
CA ARG A 287 -1.74 -20.16 -11.17
C ARG A 287 -0.77 -19.19 -10.52
N GLU A 288 -0.28 -19.54 -9.34
CA GLU A 288 0.76 -18.74 -8.68
C GLU A 288 2.01 -18.62 -9.57
N PRO A 289 2.57 -17.41 -9.72
CA PRO A 289 3.85 -17.24 -10.40
C PRO A 289 5.00 -17.94 -9.62
N GLU A 290 5.80 -18.75 -10.30
CA GLU A 290 6.99 -19.42 -9.72
C GLU A 290 8.24 -18.50 -9.67
N GLY A 291 8.12 -17.27 -10.16
CA GLY A 291 9.21 -16.30 -10.26
C GLY A 291 8.71 -14.87 -10.13
N GLU A 292 8.81 -14.11 -11.22
CA GLU A 292 8.28 -12.74 -11.24
C GLU A 292 6.75 -12.74 -11.20
N ILE A 293 6.18 -11.90 -10.35
CA ILE A 293 4.75 -11.62 -10.29
C ILE A 293 4.47 -10.50 -11.29
N VAL A 294 3.98 -10.88 -12.47
CA VAL A 294 3.70 -9.96 -13.57
C VAL A 294 2.21 -9.67 -13.59
N SER A 295 1.83 -8.39 -13.51
CA SER A 295 0.45 -7.95 -13.76
C SER A 295 -0.04 -8.41 -15.15
N ASP A 296 -1.33 -8.68 -15.30
CA ASP A 296 -1.87 -9.12 -16.59
C ASP A 296 -1.73 -8.08 -17.73
N THR A 297 -1.52 -6.81 -17.37
CA THR A 297 -1.18 -5.72 -18.31
C THR A 297 0.28 -5.72 -18.75
N GLY A 298 1.16 -6.45 -18.03
CA GLY A 298 2.61 -6.47 -18.19
C GLY A 298 3.33 -5.21 -17.69
N GLU A 299 2.62 -4.27 -17.06
CA GLU A 299 3.19 -2.96 -16.68
C GLU A 299 3.85 -2.98 -15.30
N LEU A 300 3.39 -3.84 -14.40
CA LEU A 300 3.96 -4.05 -13.07
C LEU A 300 4.60 -5.44 -13.00
N ILE A 301 5.85 -5.48 -12.53
CA ILE A 301 6.60 -6.72 -12.35
C ILE A 301 7.27 -6.70 -10.99
N TRP A 302 6.83 -7.57 -10.09
CA TRP A 302 7.38 -7.70 -8.74
C TRP A 302 8.16 -9.01 -8.62
N GLU A 303 9.45 -8.92 -8.36
CA GLU A 303 10.31 -10.04 -8.04
C GLU A 303 10.59 -10.07 -6.54
N ALA A 304 10.38 -11.22 -5.89
CA ALA A 304 10.86 -11.48 -4.54
C ALA A 304 11.14 -12.98 -4.37
N ARG A 305 12.36 -13.31 -3.94
CA ARG A 305 12.85 -14.68 -3.70
C ARG A 305 13.32 -14.88 -2.26
N GLY A 306 12.76 -14.11 -1.33
CA GLY A 306 13.14 -14.05 0.09
C GLY A 306 13.75 -12.71 0.47
N GLU A 307 14.51 -12.72 1.56
CA GLU A 307 15.12 -11.51 2.10
C GLU A 307 16.09 -10.87 1.11
N ARG A 308 16.06 -9.54 1.02
CA ARG A 308 17.00 -8.73 0.25
C ARG A 308 16.95 -8.97 -1.27
N THR A 309 15.77 -9.29 -1.79
CA THR A 309 15.60 -9.59 -3.23
C THR A 309 14.43 -8.87 -3.89
N GLY A 310 13.54 -8.29 -3.10
CA GLY A 310 12.38 -7.53 -3.51
C GLY A 310 12.72 -6.40 -4.49
N ILE A 311 12.18 -6.48 -5.71
CA ILE A 311 12.26 -5.43 -6.72
C ILE A 311 10.90 -5.30 -7.40
N LEU A 312 10.32 -4.10 -7.36
CA LEU A 312 9.16 -3.74 -8.17
C LEU A 312 9.61 -2.87 -9.36
N ARG A 313 9.26 -3.31 -10.57
CA ARG A 313 9.41 -2.56 -11.81
C ARG A 313 8.05 -2.04 -12.26
N ILE A 314 8.01 -0.76 -12.63
CA ILE A 314 6.86 -0.09 -13.24
C ILE A 314 7.29 0.32 -14.65
N ASN A 315 6.62 -0.18 -15.68
CA ASN A 315 7.05 -0.05 -17.07
C ASN A 315 5.94 0.48 -17.99
N THR A 316 5.40 1.65 -17.66
CA THR A 316 4.37 2.32 -18.47
C THR A 316 5.02 3.27 -19.49
N PRO A 317 4.29 3.72 -20.53
CA PRO A 317 4.81 4.74 -21.45
C PRO A 317 5.14 6.07 -20.77
N ARG A 318 4.42 6.45 -19.71
CA ARG A 318 4.52 7.78 -19.07
C ARG A 318 5.35 7.80 -17.80
N VAL A 319 5.45 6.68 -17.10
CA VAL A 319 6.23 6.52 -15.87
C VAL A 319 6.95 5.18 -15.89
N GLN A 320 8.27 5.23 -15.73
CA GLN A 320 9.13 4.06 -15.61
C GLN A 320 9.90 4.15 -14.31
N ALA A 321 9.84 3.11 -13.50
CA ALA A 321 10.47 3.10 -12.18
C ALA A 321 10.97 1.71 -11.78
N ALA A 322 11.95 1.69 -10.90
CA ALA A 322 12.40 0.51 -10.16
C ALA A 322 12.49 0.86 -8.68
N ILE A 323 12.03 -0.04 -7.82
CA ILE A 323 11.93 0.17 -6.37
C ILE A 323 12.41 -1.12 -5.71
N GLY A 324 13.23 -1.01 -4.66
CA GLY A 324 13.65 -2.15 -3.86
C GLY A 324 15.17 -2.34 -3.84
N TRP A 325 15.64 -3.59 -3.85
CA TRP A 325 17.05 -3.95 -3.78
C TRP A 325 17.79 -3.78 -5.13
N LEU A 326 17.99 -2.53 -5.54
CA LEU A 326 18.56 -2.18 -6.84
C LEU A 326 20.10 -2.21 -6.89
N GLY A 327 20.77 -2.07 -5.74
CA GLY A 327 22.21 -1.91 -5.65
C GLY A 327 22.99 -3.03 -6.35
N GLY A 328 23.91 -2.66 -7.24
CA GLY A 328 24.75 -3.60 -8.00
C GLY A 328 24.01 -4.37 -9.09
N ARG A 329 22.80 -3.95 -9.46
CA ARG A 329 22.00 -4.53 -10.54
C ARG A 329 21.72 -3.50 -11.62
N ARG A 330 21.60 -3.98 -12.85
CA ARG A 330 21.11 -3.19 -13.98
C ARG A 330 19.64 -3.55 -14.24
N ILE A 331 18.75 -2.59 -14.01
CA ILE A 331 17.32 -2.75 -14.23
C ILE A 331 16.96 -2.14 -15.58
N GLU A 332 16.52 -2.98 -16.50
CA GLU A 332 16.10 -2.56 -17.84
C GLU A 332 14.58 -2.38 -17.92
N LEU A 333 14.16 -1.19 -18.32
CA LEU A 333 12.79 -0.82 -18.66
C LEU A 333 12.74 -0.40 -20.13
N ARG A 334 11.56 -0.02 -20.63
CA ARG A 334 11.35 0.27 -22.06
C ARG A 334 12.24 1.40 -22.58
N ASP A 335 12.24 2.53 -21.88
CA ASP A 335 12.95 3.76 -22.25
C ASP A 335 13.97 4.19 -21.19
N VAL A 336 14.05 3.48 -20.07
CA VAL A 336 14.92 3.78 -18.94
C VAL A 336 15.75 2.55 -18.58
N ALA A 337 17.01 2.76 -18.21
CA ALA A 337 17.81 1.77 -17.50
C ALA A 337 18.33 2.40 -16.21
N ILE A 338 18.31 1.64 -15.12
CA ILE A 338 18.74 2.10 -13.79
C ILE A 338 19.86 1.17 -13.32
N GLU A 339 21.01 1.75 -12.98
CA GLU A 339 22.16 1.02 -12.46
C GLU A 339 22.77 1.83 -11.32
N VAL A 340 22.47 1.42 -10.08
CA VAL A 340 22.83 2.17 -8.87
C VAL A 340 23.64 1.30 -7.91
N GLU A 341 24.45 1.94 -7.08
CA GLU A 341 25.23 1.27 -6.03
C GLU A 341 24.46 1.22 -4.69
N THR A 342 23.54 2.17 -4.48
CA THR A 342 22.73 2.27 -3.26
C THR A 342 21.85 1.01 -3.10
N PRO A 343 21.98 0.26 -1.99
CA PRO A 343 21.38 -1.07 -1.87
C PRO A 343 19.87 -1.10 -2.06
N PHE A 344 19.14 -0.27 -1.32
CA PHE A 344 17.68 -0.19 -1.37
C PHE A 344 17.25 1.24 -1.69
N CYS A 345 16.53 1.42 -2.79
CA CYS A 345 16.03 2.73 -3.20
C CYS A 345 14.86 2.64 -4.17
N ALA A 346 14.19 3.77 -4.37
CA ALA A 346 13.17 3.99 -5.38
C ALA A 346 13.72 5.00 -6.41
N VAL A 347 13.77 4.58 -7.67
CA VAL A 347 14.17 5.43 -8.80
C VAL A 347 13.04 5.48 -9.82
N SER A 348 12.58 6.67 -10.18
CA SER A 348 11.50 6.88 -11.15
C SER A 348 11.84 7.96 -12.16
N VAL A 349 11.31 7.80 -13.37
CA VAL A 349 11.27 8.80 -14.44
C VAL A 349 9.82 8.95 -14.87
N ALA A 350 9.27 10.15 -14.67
CA ALA A 350 7.88 10.47 -14.96
C ALA A 350 7.78 11.60 -16.00
N SER A 351 6.92 11.41 -16.99
CA SER A 351 6.52 12.44 -17.95
C SER A 351 5.52 13.40 -17.34
N MET A 352 5.87 14.69 -17.34
CA MET A 352 5.11 15.77 -16.72
C MET A 352 4.27 16.57 -17.72
N ASP A 353 4.24 16.17 -19.00
CA ASP A 353 3.52 16.86 -20.08
C ASP A 353 2.51 15.96 -20.82
N GLY A 354 2.27 14.75 -20.31
CA GLY A 354 1.26 13.83 -20.85
C GLY A 354 1.76 12.91 -21.97
N LYS A 355 2.96 13.13 -22.51
CA LYS A 355 3.53 12.32 -23.60
C LYS A 355 4.23 11.07 -23.06
N PRO A 356 4.50 10.04 -23.89
CA PRO A 356 5.45 8.99 -23.53
C PRO A 356 6.83 9.56 -23.17
N ILE A 357 7.57 8.90 -22.30
CA ILE A 357 8.91 9.33 -21.83
C ILE A 357 9.86 9.61 -23.01
N ALA A 358 9.82 8.76 -24.04
CA ALA A 358 10.65 8.92 -25.24
C ALA A 358 10.40 10.26 -25.96
N GLU A 359 9.22 10.85 -25.85
CA GLU A 359 8.74 12.02 -26.60
C GLU A 359 8.45 13.26 -25.73
N SER A 360 8.49 13.11 -24.39
CA SER A 360 8.19 14.19 -23.44
C SER A 360 9.15 15.37 -23.52
N ASP A 361 8.63 16.59 -23.41
CA ASP A 361 9.42 17.82 -23.29
C ASP A 361 9.86 18.07 -21.83
N ARG A 362 9.27 17.36 -20.86
CA ARG A 362 9.48 17.56 -19.43
C ARG A 362 9.41 16.25 -18.64
N LEU A 363 10.56 15.83 -18.13
CA LEU A 363 10.67 14.68 -17.24
C LEU A 363 11.00 15.12 -15.82
N LEU A 364 10.36 14.49 -14.84
CA LEU A 364 10.79 14.46 -13.46
C LEU A 364 11.50 13.13 -13.20
N ILE A 365 12.68 13.20 -12.59
CA ILE A 365 13.45 12.03 -12.17
C ILE A 365 13.58 12.11 -10.65
N VAL A 366 13.20 11.05 -9.94
CA VAL A 366 13.32 10.97 -8.48
C VAL A 366 14.12 9.73 -8.12
N ALA A 367 15.10 9.88 -7.23
CA ALA A 367 15.93 8.82 -6.70
C ALA A 367 16.01 8.97 -5.17
N ALA A 368 15.25 8.15 -4.45
CA ALA A 368 15.08 8.24 -3.00
C ALA A 368 15.49 6.93 -2.31
N ALA A 369 16.27 7.03 -1.23
CA ALA A 369 16.65 5.90 -0.38
C ALA A 369 16.15 6.12 1.05
N ARG A 370 17.04 6.19 2.05
CA ARG A 370 16.70 6.52 3.44
C ARG A 370 16.74 8.03 3.70
N CYS A 371 15.97 8.47 4.70
CA CYS A 371 16.20 9.75 5.37
C CYS A 371 16.18 9.58 6.89
N ALA A 372 16.86 10.47 7.59
CA ALA A 372 16.92 10.49 9.04
C ALA A 372 17.06 11.91 9.56
N ASN A 373 16.59 12.17 10.78
CA ASN A 373 16.98 13.38 11.49
C ASN A 373 18.46 13.28 11.90
N THR A 374 19.15 14.42 11.96
CA THR A 374 20.52 14.49 12.49
C THR A 374 20.53 14.02 13.94
N GLY A 375 21.41 13.06 14.26
CA GLY A 375 21.53 12.51 15.61
C GLY A 375 20.42 11.53 16.03
N MET A 376 19.61 11.02 15.09
CA MET A 376 18.66 9.93 15.36
C MET A 376 19.41 8.63 15.71
N VAL A 377 18.94 7.90 16.74
CA VAL A 377 19.65 6.71 17.26
C VAL A 377 18.71 5.51 17.43
N TRP A 378 18.97 4.46 16.66
CA TRP A 378 18.32 3.15 16.76
C TRP A 378 18.81 2.34 17.96
N ASN A 379 17.99 1.41 18.44
CA ASN A 379 18.46 0.27 19.23
C ASN A 379 19.31 -0.69 18.35
N GLU A 380 19.93 -1.67 18.98
CA GLU A 380 20.83 -2.63 18.31
C GLU A 380 20.09 -3.44 17.24
N GLU A 381 18.85 -3.85 17.52
CA GLU A 381 18.01 -4.63 16.61
C GLU A 381 17.42 -3.80 15.46
N ARG A 382 17.60 -2.49 15.46
CA ARG A 382 17.00 -1.54 14.49
C ARG A 382 15.48 -1.62 14.40
N THR A 383 14.82 -1.88 15.51
CA THR A 383 13.35 -2.00 15.62
C THR A 383 12.72 -0.78 16.27
N SER A 384 13.49 0.08 16.95
CA SER A 384 12.97 1.29 17.59
C SER A 384 14.04 2.37 17.73
N ILE A 385 13.61 3.64 17.70
CA ILE A 385 14.44 4.77 18.15
C ILE A 385 14.03 5.26 19.54
N SER A 386 13.01 4.66 20.16
CA SER A 386 12.41 5.11 21.43
C SER A 386 12.10 6.63 21.38
N ASP A 387 12.71 7.44 22.23
CA ASP A 387 12.63 8.91 22.23
C ASP A 387 13.85 9.61 21.58
N ARG A 388 14.78 8.87 20.98
CA ARG A 388 16.01 9.39 20.37
C ARG A 388 15.82 9.79 18.90
N TRP A 389 14.87 10.70 18.69
CA TRP A 389 14.44 11.20 17.38
C TRP A 389 15.48 12.03 16.63
N GLY A 390 16.49 12.56 17.31
CA GLY A 390 17.39 13.56 16.73
C GLY A 390 16.71 14.91 16.47
N GLY A 391 17.29 15.71 15.58
CA GLY A 391 16.81 17.04 15.23
C GLY A 391 17.24 17.49 13.82
N PRO A 392 17.04 18.78 13.49
CA PRO A 392 17.46 19.32 12.20
C PRO A 392 18.99 19.38 12.05
N PRO A 393 19.52 19.40 10.81
CA PRO A 393 18.76 19.21 9.57
C PRO A 393 18.37 17.74 9.33
N ILE A 394 17.41 17.51 8.45
CA ILE A 394 17.18 16.16 7.89
C ILE A 394 18.37 15.79 7.01
N LEU A 395 18.80 14.55 7.14
CA LEU A 395 19.80 13.89 6.31
C LEU A 395 19.09 12.97 5.32
N ILE A 396 19.55 12.99 4.07
CA ILE A 396 19.14 12.05 3.03
C ILE A 396 20.32 11.14 2.68
N GLU A 397 20.04 9.87 2.46
CA GLU A 397 21.00 8.96 1.84
C GLU A 397 21.00 9.23 0.32
N PRO A 398 22.13 9.64 -0.27
CA PRO A 398 22.22 9.85 -1.70
C PRO A 398 22.09 8.52 -2.45
N VAL A 399 21.31 8.55 -3.54
CA VAL A 399 21.32 7.46 -4.52
C VAL A 399 22.45 7.71 -5.51
N GLU A 400 23.43 6.81 -5.51
CA GLU A 400 24.65 6.92 -6.33
C GLU A 400 24.54 5.96 -7.52
N GLY A 401 24.75 6.45 -8.74
CA GLY A 401 24.74 5.60 -9.93
C GLY A 401 24.36 6.29 -11.23
N GLU A 402 23.93 5.49 -12.20
CA GLU A 402 23.58 5.92 -13.54
C GLU A 402 22.10 5.66 -13.88
N ILE A 403 21.48 6.66 -14.49
CA ILE A 403 20.17 6.56 -15.13
C ILE A 403 20.38 6.77 -16.63
N CYS A 404 20.07 5.75 -17.41
CA CYS A 404 20.11 5.80 -18.86
C CYS A 404 18.71 6.08 -19.40
N LEU A 405 18.54 7.15 -20.18
CA LEU A 405 17.29 7.53 -20.81
C LEU A 405 17.38 7.37 -22.34
N ARG A 406 16.38 6.71 -22.93
CA ARG A 406 16.28 6.44 -24.37
C ARG A 406 15.16 7.27 -24.97
N ARG A 407 15.51 8.35 -25.64
CA ARG A 407 14.56 9.27 -26.29
C ARG A 407 14.45 9.01 -27.79
N ALA A 408 13.34 9.44 -28.40
CA ALA A 408 13.22 9.46 -29.85
C ALA A 408 14.30 10.39 -30.45
N ALA A 409 14.92 10.01 -31.57
CA ALA A 409 16.03 10.77 -32.14
C ALA A 409 15.60 12.15 -32.68
N ASP A 410 14.34 12.33 -33.03
CA ASP A 410 13.74 13.58 -33.49
C ASP A 410 13.19 14.44 -32.34
N ALA A 411 13.21 13.94 -31.10
CA ALA A 411 12.82 14.74 -29.95
C ALA A 411 13.85 15.85 -29.67
N PRO A 412 13.41 17.04 -29.20
CA PRO A 412 14.34 18.12 -28.89
C PRO A 412 15.34 17.72 -27.80
N PRO A 413 16.61 18.15 -27.89
CA PRO A 413 17.64 17.74 -26.96
C PRO A 413 17.31 18.16 -25.53
N PHE A 414 17.66 17.32 -24.56
CA PHE A 414 17.43 17.60 -23.14
C PHE A 414 18.60 18.29 -22.46
N ARG A 415 18.28 19.20 -21.54
CA ARG A 415 19.15 19.62 -20.44
C ARG A 415 18.63 19.02 -19.14
N PHE A 416 19.55 18.57 -18.31
CA PHE A 416 19.24 17.98 -17.02
C PHE A 416 19.68 18.90 -15.89
N HIS A 417 18.88 18.98 -14.84
CA HIS A 417 19.12 19.84 -13.69
C HIS A 417 18.86 19.07 -12.40
N ALA A 418 19.77 19.18 -11.44
CA ALA A 418 19.44 18.90 -10.04
C ALA A 418 18.40 19.91 -9.55
N LEU A 419 17.48 19.50 -8.68
CA LEU A 419 16.45 20.40 -8.13
C LEU A 419 16.69 20.71 -6.65
N ASP A 420 16.29 21.89 -6.20
CA ASP A 420 16.26 22.27 -4.78
C ASP A 420 14.99 21.78 -4.06
N GLY A 421 14.82 22.14 -2.78
CA GLY A 421 13.64 21.75 -2.00
C GLY A 421 12.31 22.34 -2.48
N ASN A 422 12.34 23.35 -3.37
CA ASN A 422 11.15 23.93 -4.01
C ASN A 422 10.87 23.30 -5.38
N GLY A 423 11.67 22.33 -5.82
CA GLY A 423 11.57 21.72 -7.14
C GLY A 423 12.10 22.62 -8.27
N LEU A 424 12.92 23.62 -7.96
CA LEU A 424 13.53 24.53 -8.93
C LEU A 424 14.95 24.08 -9.29
N PRO A 425 15.44 24.31 -10.52
CA PRO A 425 16.82 24.02 -10.90
C PRO A 425 17.84 24.64 -9.94
N LYS A 426 18.74 23.80 -9.43
CA LYS A 426 19.80 24.14 -8.49
C LYS A 426 21.16 24.05 -9.18
N GLY A 427 21.87 25.19 -9.22
CA GLY A 427 23.20 25.26 -9.83
C GLY A 427 23.18 25.16 -11.35
N ASP A 428 24.35 24.86 -11.92
CA ASP A 428 24.51 24.69 -13.36
C ASP A 428 23.84 23.38 -13.85
N PRO A 429 23.47 23.30 -15.15
CA PRO A 429 23.00 22.04 -15.74
C PRO A 429 23.98 20.89 -15.50
N MET A 430 23.44 19.69 -15.26
CA MET A 430 24.23 18.47 -15.09
C MET A 430 25.03 18.17 -16.35
N ARG A 431 26.23 17.64 -16.17
CA ARG A 431 27.01 17.05 -17.27
C ARG A 431 26.44 15.67 -17.58
N VAL A 432 25.96 15.49 -18.80
CA VAL A 432 25.30 14.26 -19.25
C VAL A 432 25.98 13.78 -20.53
N GLU A 433 26.33 12.50 -20.56
CA GLU A 433 26.84 11.87 -21.77
C GLU A 433 25.66 11.56 -22.69
N ALA A 434 25.76 11.93 -23.98
CA ALA A 434 24.69 11.70 -24.93
C ALA A 434 25.21 11.25 -26.29
N TRP A 435 24.55 10.25 -26.89
CA TRP A 435 24.86 9.76 -28.23
C TRP A 435 23.60 9.22 -28.91
N THR A 436 23.67 9.03 -30.23
CA THR A 436 22.58 8.40 -30.99
C THR A 436 22.88 6.93 -31.23
N GLN A 437 21.92 6.06 -30.94
CA GLN A 437 22.01 4.61 -31.18
C GLN A 437 20.66 4.10 -31.70
N SER A 438 20.66 3.40 -32.84
CA SER A 438 19.47 2.73 -33.39
C SER A 438 18.20 3.60 -33.42
N SER A 439 18.28 4.82 -33.97
CA SER A 439 17.19 5.82 -34.04
C SER A 439 16.69 6.37 -32.69
N ARG A 440 17.48 6.20 -31.62
CA ARG A 440 17.22 6.81 -30.32
C ARG A 440 18.40 7.67 -29.86
N THR A 441 18.09 8.75 -29.14
CA THR A 441 19.09 9.52 -28.40
C THR A 441 19.19 8.95 -27.00
N ILE A 442 20.38 8.48 -26.64
CA ILE A 442 20.69 7.94 -25.32
C ILE A 442 21.29 9.06 -24.49
N TYR A 443 20.80 9.23 -23.27
CA TYR A 443 21.38 10.10 -22.25
C TYR A 443 21.80 9.24 -21.06
N VAL A 444 23.00 9.46 -20.53
CA VAL A 444 23.47 8.82 -19.30
C VAL A 444 23.70 9.91 -18.25
N LEU A 445 22.82 9.90 -17.25
CA LEU A 445 22.88 10.81 -16.12
C LEU A 445 23.59 10.09 -14.97
N ARG A 446 24.70 10.66 -14.50
CA ARG A 446 25.29 10.26 -13.22
C ARG A 446 24.62 11.06 -12.11
N ILE A 447 23.99 10.35 -11.18
CA ILE A 447 23.37 10.91 -9.97
C ILE A 447 24.21 10.51 -8.76
N GLY A 448 24.21 11.37 -7.74
CA GLY A 448 25.06 11.14 -6.59
C GLY A 448 25.09 12.29 -5.58
N ARG A 449 25.90 12.10 -4.54
CA ARG A 449 26.02 13.04 -3.41
C ARG A 449 26.42 14.45 -3.80
N GLU A 450 27.12 14.63 -4.92
CA GLU A 450 27.62 15.92 -5.37
C GLU A 450 26.50 16.93 -5.66
N TYR A 451 25.30 16.45 -6.00
CA TYR A 451 24.14 17.32 -6.25
C TYR A 451 23.39 17.67 -4.96
N GLY A 452 23.51 16.83 -3.92
CA GLY A 452 22.83 17.01 -2.63
C GLY A 452 21.31 17.16 -2.79
N THR A 453 20.69 16.25 -3.56
CA THR A 453 19.25 16.22 -3.82
C THR A 453 18.76 14.82 -4.18
N VAL A 454 17.45 14.60 -4.09
CA VAL A 454 16.76 13.33 -4.45
C VAL A 454 15.99 13.43 -5.76
N TRP A 455 15.94 14.60 -6.39
CA TRP A 455 15.13 14.81 -7.61
C TRP A 455 15.80 15.74 -8.63
N TYR A 456 15.54 15.45 -9.89
CA TYR A 456 16.16 16.04 -11.06
C TYR A 456 15.10 16.30 -12.13
N ALA A 457 15.33 17.27 -13.02
CA ALA A 457 14.46 17.53 -14.16
C ALA A 457 15.20 17.35 -15.47
N GLY A 458 14.55 16.73 -16.45
CA GLY A 458 14.94 16.76 -17.86
C GLY A 458 14.02 17.70 -18.62
N LEU A 459 14.58 18.73 -19.26
CA LEU A 459 13.81 19.75 -19.99
C LEU A 459 14.32 19.85 -21.42
N SER A 460 13.40 19.81 -22.38
CA SER A 460 13.73 20.08 -23.79
C SER A 460 14.25 21.50 -23.97
N VAL A 461 15.38 21.60 -24.67
CA VAL A 461 15.90 22.85 -25.21
C VAL A 461 15.22 23.08 -26.55
N ARG A 462 14.40 24.13 -26.64
CA ARG A 462 13.79 24.58 -27.89
C ARG A 462 14.63 25.69 -28.53
#